data_AF-A0A1X2IPM9-F1
#
_entry.id   AF-A0A1X2IPM9-F1
#
_cell.length_a   1.000
_cell.length_b   1.000
_cell.length_c   1.000
_cell.angle_alpha   90.00
_cell.angle_beta   90.00
_cell.angle_gamma   90.00
#
_symmetry.space_group_name_H-M   'P 1'
#
loop_
_entity.id
_entity.type
_entity.pdbx_description
1 polymer ?
#
loop_
_entity_poly.entity_id
_entity_poly.type
_entity_poly.pdbx_seq_one_letter_code
_entity_poly.pdbx_strand_id
1 'polypeptide(L)'
;AMVITNVDTMILLTKLHFDARNDATYRQAYDRLAIAEQICSDHKVFSGYRWISATYYTLGAGMVTIHSPSSAVYPLNKSCMLLEKDTERVNSKAGIIQLVKRYEVLGTCCQKAGDLEGATKAYRLALNHLPATTIDMFTTGSDQMTISKMIQRQPLVPNLIARFLRSAFSNNEQNVFSTELMDLSTLTPIQKCVLHECELKVLLRLSPRLDLTKSQSWLIDSLLHHYTPVRYPIRRGR
;
A
#
# COMPACT_ATOMS: atom_id res chain seq x y z
N ALA A 1 -27.29 7.42 -20.45
CA ALA A 1 -28.17 6.56 -19.61
C ALA A 1 -27.95 5.08 -19.90
N MET A 2 -28.25 4.59 -21.11
CA MET A 2 -28.16 3.16 -21.47
C MET A 2 -26.77 2.52 -21.25
N VAL A 3 -25.68 3.24 -21.55
CA VAL A 3 -24.30 2.76 -21.35
C VAL A 3 -23.97 2.47 -19.88
N ILE A 4 -24.38 3.37 -18.97
CA ILE A 4 -24.15 3.21 -17.52
C ILE A 4 -24.99 2.05 -17.00
N THR A 5 -26.26 1.94 -17.43
CA THR A 5 -27.14 0.83 -17.07
C THR A 5 -26.56 -0.53 -17.49
N ASN A 6 -25.92 -0.62 -18.66
CA ASN A 6 -25.25 -1.85 -19.09
C ASN A 6 -24.05 -2.20 -18.20
N VAL A 7 -23.23 -1.21 -17.83
CA VAL A 7 -22.10 -1.40 -16.89
C VAL A 7 -22.60 -1.87 -15.52
N ASP A 8 -23.64 -1.21 -14.99
CA ASP A 8 -24.24 -1.56 -13.70
C ASP A 8 -24.85 -2.96 -13.70
N THR A 9 -25.50 -3.35 -14.79
CA THR A 9 -26.07 -4.69 -14.96
C THR A 9 -24.98 -5.76 -14.94
N MET A 10 -23.88 -5.54 -15.66
CA MET A 10 -22.74 -6.48 -15.66
C MET A 10 -22.11 -6.60 -14.26
N ILE A 11 -21.98 -5.49 -13.54
CA ILE A 11 -21.48 -5.48 -12.16
C ILE A 11 -22.41 -6.26 -11.23
N LEU A 12 -23.73 -6.06 -11.34
CA LEU A 12 -24.71 -6.74 -10.51
C LEU A 12 -24.70 -8.26 -10.77
N LEU A 13 -24.72 -8.68 -12.04
CA LEU A 13 -24.64 -10.09 -12.42
C LEU A 13 -23.35 -10.74 -11.92
N THR A 14 -22.22 -10.03 -11.99
CA THR A 14 -20.96 -10.52 -11.43
C THR A 14 -21.06 -10.72 -9.91
N LYS A 15 -21.62 -9.78 -9.17
CA LYS A 15 -21.76 -9.90 -7.71
C LYS A 15 -22.73 -11.01 -7.29
N LEU A 16 -23.79 -11.24 -8.05
CA LEU A 16 -24.81 -12.26 -7.72
C LEU A 16 -24.33 -13.69 -7.97
N HIS A 17 -23.52 -13.89 -9.02
CA HIS A 17 -23.11 -15.23 -9.44
C HIS A 17 -21.69 -15.61 -9.05
N PHE A 18 -20.92 -14.69 -8.50
CA PHE A 18 -19.55 -14.98 -8.07
C PHE A 18 -19.52 -15.89 -6.85
N ASP A 19 -18.84 -17.03 -7.01
CA ASP A 19 -18.43 -17.91 -5.92
C ASP A 19 -16.91 -18.11 -6.00
N ALA A 20 -16.20 -17.68 -4.96
CA ALA A 20 -14.75 -17.79 -4.89
C ALA A 20 -14.26 -19.25 -4.94
N ARG A 21 -15.11 -20.24 -4.61
CA ARG A 21 -14.80 -21.67 -4.63
C ARG A 21 -15.06 -22.34 -5.97
N ASN A 22 -15.74 -21.65 -6.90
CA ASN A 22 -16.12 -22.22 -8.19
C ASN A 22 -15.40 -21.52 -9.34
N ASP A 23 -14.51 -22.27 -9.98
CA ASP A 23 -13.66 -21.78 -11.05
C ASP A 23 -14.39 -21.18 -12.25
N ALA A 24 -15.51 -21.79 -12.63
CA ALA A 24 -16.30 -21.32 -13.76
C ALA A 24 -16.92 -19.94 -13.47
N THR A 25 -17.32 -19.69 -12.22
CA THR A 25 -18.00 -18.45 -11.85
C THR A 25 -17.06 -17.25 -11.79
N TYR A 26 -15.80 -17.42 -11.36
CA TYR A 26 -14.85 -16.31 -11.39
C TYR A 26 -14.42 -15.95 -12.83
N ARG A 27 -14.31 -16.93 -13.74
CA ARG A 27 -13.96 -16.64 -15.15
C ARG A 27 -15.06 -15.82 -15.82
N GLN A 28 -16.32 -16.24 -15.64
CA GLN A 28 -17.48 -15.48 -16.13
C GLN A 28 -17.56 -14.09 -15.51
N ALA A 29 -17.24 -13.95 -14.22
CA ALA A 29 -17.16 -12.64 -13.57
C ALA A 29 -16.11 -11.74 -14.23
N TYR A 30 -14.93 -12.26 -14.55
CA TYR A 30 -13.88 -11.50 -15.23
C TYR A 30 -14.27 -11.11 -16.65
N ASP A 31 -14.87 -12.01 -17.42
CA ASP A 31 -15.34 -11.72 -18.78
C ASP A 31 -16.36 -10.58 -18.78
N ARG A 32 -17.34 -10.63 -17.87
CA ARG A 32 -18.35 -9.57 -17.71
C ARG A 32 -17.72 -8.23 -17.31
N LEU A 33 -16.77 -8.24 -16.38
CA LEU A 33 -16.09 -7.02 -15.95
C LEU A 33 -15.15 -6.46 -17.04
N ALA A 34 -14.54 -7.32 -17.86
CA ALA A 34 -13.74 -6.91 -19.00
C ALA A 34 -14.59 -6.23 -20.08
N ILE A 35 -15.78 -6.78 -20.38
CA ILE A 35 -16.75 -6.14 -21.27
C ILE A 35 -17.19 -4.79 -20.70
N ALA A 36 -17.49 -4.72 -19.40
CA ALA A 36 -17.84 -3.46 -18.74
C ALA A 36 -16.69 -2.43 -18.81
N GLU A 37 -15.43 -2.86 -18.61
CA GLU A 37 -14.24 -2.01 -18.77
C GLU A 37 -14.13 -1.47 -20.20
N GLN A 38 -14.31 -2.32 -21.21
CA GLN A 38 -14.27 -1.93 -22.62
C GLN A 38 -15.35 -0.89 -22.95
N ILE A 39 -16.57 -1.10 -22.49
CA ILE A 39 -17.67 -0.13 -22.66
C ILE A 39 -17.33 1.23 -22.04
N CYS A 40 -16.73 1.24 -20.85
CA CYS A 40 -16.30 2.48 -20.18
C CYS A 40 -15.20 3.19 -20.99
N SER A 41 -14.27 2.43 -21.55
CA SER A 41 -13.21 2.96 -22.41
C SER A 41 -13.76 3.57 -23.70
N ASP A 42 -14.58 2.83 -24.43
CA ASP A 42 -15.12 3.24 -25.73
C ASP A 42 -15.99 4.50 -25.63
N HIS A 43 -16.75 4.61 -24.53
CA HIS A 43 -17.67 5.72 -24.30
C HIS A 43 -17.11 6.81 -23.38
N LYS A 44 -15.82 6.71 -22.98
CA LYS A 44 -15.13 7.65 -22.07
C LYS A 44 -15.89 7.91 -20.76
N VAL A 45 -16.49 6.87 -20.19
CA VAL A 45 -17.25 6.92 -18.92
C VAL A 45 -16.32 6.59 -17.75
N PHE A 46 -15.61 7.59 -17.23
CA PHE A 46 -14.60 7.39 -16.17
C PHE A 46 -15.20 6.96 -14.82
N SER A 47 -16.41 7.43 -14.49
CA SER A 47 -17.10 7.06 -13.27
C SER A 47 -17.44 5.56 -13.18
N GLY A 48 -17.54 4.87 -14.32
CA GLY A 48 -17.76 3.42 -14.37
C GLY A 48 -16.57 2.62 -13.83
N TYR A 49 -15.34 3.11 -14.04
CA TYR A 49 -14.13 2.44 -13.55
C TYR A 49 -14.14 2.28 -12.03
N ARG A 50 -14.69 3.24 -11.29
CA ARG A 50 -14.83 3.16 -9.83
C ARG A 50 -15.61 1.91 -9.40
N TRP A 51 -16.73 1.65 -10.04
CA TRP A 51 -17.63 0.55 -9.66
C TRP A 51 -17.07 -0.80 -10.09
N ILE A 52 -16.48 -0.86 -11.28
CA ILE A 52 -15.78 -2.06 -11.77
C ILE A 52 -14.60 -2.37 -10.84
N SER A 53 -13.81 -1.36 -10.51
CA SER A 53 -12.69 -1.44 -9.57
C SER A 53 -13.12 -1.95 -8.18
N ALA A 54 -14.21 -1.41 -7.62
CA ALA A 54 -14.75 -1.89 -6.35
C ALA A 54 -15.23 -3.35 -6.42
N THR A 55 -15.75 -3.77 -7.57
CA THR A 55 -16.19 -5.15 -7.78
C THR A 55 -14.99 -6.09 -7.82
N TYR A 56 -13.96 -5.79 -8.62
CA TYR A 56 -12.70 -6.53 -8.61
C TYR A 56 -12.07 -6.64 -7.20
N TYR A 57 -12.10 -5.56 -6.43
CA TYR A 57 -11.61 -5.59 -5.04
C TYR A 57 -12.40 -6.59 -4.18
N THR A 58 -13.73 -6.64 -4.35
CA THR A 58 -14.60 -7.57 -3.63
C THR A 58 -14.30 -9.03 -4.03
N LEU A 59 -14.09 -9.29 -5.32
CA LEU A 59 -13.70 -10.63 -5.80
C LEU A 59 -12.37 -11.07 -5.18
N GLY A 60 -11.36 -10.19 -5.22
CA GLY A 60 -10.05 -10.45 -4.63
C GLY A 60 -10.13 -10.67 -3.11
N ALA A 61 -10.90 -9.86 -2.40
CA ALA A 61 -11.15 -10.05 -0.97
C ALA A 61 -11.80 -11.42 -0.67
N GLY A 62 -12.78 -11.83 -1.48
CA GLY A 62 -13.38 -13.17 -1.39
C GLY A 62 -12.34 -14.29 -1.53
N MET A 63 -11.42 -14.17 -2.49
CA MET A 63 -10.33 -15.14 -2.68
C MET A 63 -9.35 -15.19 -1.48
N VAL A 64 -9.09 -14.05 -0.84
CA VAL A 64 -8.31 -14.01 0.41
C VAL A 64 -9.02 -14.75 1.55
N THR A 65 -10.35 -14.63 1.65
CA THR A 65 -11.12 -15.31 2.72
C THR A 65 -11.12 -16.83 2.61
N ILE A 66 -11.00 -17.37 1.40
CA ILE A 66 -10.87 -18.82 1.17
C ILE A 66 -9.41 -19.30 1.22
N HIS A 67 -8.50 -18.49 1.74
CA HIS A 67 -7.07 -18.79 1.86
C HIS A 67 -6.36 -19.06 0.52
N SER A 68 -6.84 -18.47 -0.59
CA SER A 68 -6.16 -18.52 -1.89
C SER A 68 -5.54 -17.16 -2.25
N PRO A 69 -4.38 -16.79 -1.67
CA PRO A 69 -3.76 -15.50 -1.91
C PRO A 69 -3.24 -15.34 -3.36
N SER A 70 -2.85 -16.42 -4.03
CA SER A 70 -2.39 -16.40 -5.42
C SER A 70 -3.51 -16.03 -6.38
N SER A 71 -4.70 -16.62 -6.22
CA SER A 71 -5.88 -16.27 -7.03
C SER A 71 -6.32 -14.81 -6.83
N ALA A 72 -6.10 -14.25 -5.64
CA ALA A 72 -6.49 -12.88 -5.31
C ALA A 72 -5.62 -11.80 -5.99
N VAL A 73 -4.41 -12.13 -6.46
CA VAL A 73 -3.47 -11.14 -7.03
C VAL A 73 -4.05 -10.43 -8.26
N TYR A 74 -4.55 -11.20 -9.23
CA TYR A 74 -5.12 -10.64 -10.47
C TYR A 74 -6.27 -9.64 -10.21
N PRO A 75 -7.35 -10.01 -9.50
CA PRO A 75 -8.47 -9.09 -9.29
C PRO A 75 -8.06 -7.89 -8.43
N LEU A 76 -7.18 -8.04 -7.45
CA LEU A 76 -6.69 -6.92 -6.65
C LEU A 76 -5.85 -5.94 -7.48
N ASN A 77 -4.99 -6.46 -8.37
CA ASN A 77 -4.21 -5.64 -9.29
C ASN A 77 -5.12 -4.87 -10.27
N LYS A 78 -6.09 -5.53 -10.88
CA LYS A 78 -7.11 -4.90 -11.73
C LYS A 78 -7.89 -3.81 -10.99
N SER A 79 -8.25 -4.07 -9.73
CA SER A 79 -8.87 -3.06 -8.87
C SER A 79 -8.01 -1.80 -8.71
N CYS A 80 -6.70 -1.92 -8.52
CA CYS A 80 -5.81 -0.77 -8.39
C CYS A 80 -5.72 0.02 -9.71
N MET A 81 -5.40 -0.66 -10.82
CA MET A 81 -5.28 -0.04 -12.15
C MET A 81 -6.54 0.73 -12.57
N LEU A 82 -7.72 0.18 -12.29
CA LEU A 82 -8.98 0.84 -12.63
C LEU A 82 -9.29 2.03 -11.73
N LEU A 83 -8.89 1.98 -10.46
CA LEU A 83 -9.09 3.11 -9.56
C LEU A 83 -8.18 4.29 -9.94
N GLU A 84 -6.99 4.02 -10.50
CA GLU A 84 -6.10 5.07 -11.03
C GLU A 84 -6.67 5.78 -12.27
N LYS A 85 -7.53 5.09 -13.04
CA LYS A 85 -8.24 5.69 -14.18
C LYS A 85 -9.39 6.61 -13.75
N ASP A 86 -9.81 6.59 -12.49
CA ASP A 86 -10.84 7.47 -11.93
C ASP A 86 -10.22 8.82 -11.52
N THR A 87 -10.14 9.74 -12.49
CA THR A 87 -9.47 11.05 -12.34
C THR A 87 -10.08 11.91 -11.24
N GLU A 88 -11.41 11.85 -11.02
CA GLU A 88 -12.08 12.61 -9.97
C GLU A 88 -11.61 12.17 -8.57
N ARG A 89 -11.45 10.86 -8.38
CA ARG A 89 -11.15 10.29 -7.06
C ARG A 89 -9.67 10.23 -6.76
N VAL A 90 -8.81 10.03 -7.77
CA VAL A 90 -7.35 10.13 -7.62
C VAL A 90 -6.91 11.53 -7.18
N ASN A 91 -7.70 12.56 -7.49
CA ASN A 91 -7.44 13.93 -7.02
C ASN A 91 -7.97 14.20 -5.60
N SER A 92 -8.72 13.27 -5.00
CA SER A 92 -9.26 13.41 -3.66
C SER A 92 -8.39 12.68 -2.62
N LYS A 93 -8.17 13.29 -1.45
CA LYS A 93 -7.42 12.66 -0.35
C LYS A 93 -8.02 11.29 0.04
N ALA A 94 -9.34 11.18 0.08
CA ALA A 94 -10.02 9.92 0.42
C ALA A 94 -9.78 8.83 -0.64
N GLY A 95 -9.79 9.20 -1.93
CA GLY A 95 -9.52 8.28 -3.03
C GLY A 95 -8.07 7.79 -3.05
N ILE A 96 -7.11 8.69 -2.84
CA ILE A 96 -5.69 8.32 -2.73
C ILE A 96 -5.49 7.34 -1.57
N ILE A 97 -6.05 7.61 -0.38
CA ILE A 97 -5.94 6.70 0.77
C ILE A 97 -6.60 5.34 0.47
N GLN A 98 -7.71 5.33 -0.25
CA GLN A 98 -8.33 4.08 -0.69
C GLN A 98 -7.42 3.30 -1.65
N LEU A 99 -6.75 3.97 -2.58
CA LEU A 99 -5.78 3.36 -3.50
C LEU A 99 -4.57 2.80 -2.74
N VAL A 100 -3.98 3.57 -1.82
CA VAL A 100 -2.87 3.13 -0.95
C VAL A 100 -3.23 1.86 -0.19
N LYS A 101 -4.41 1.80 0.44
CA LYS A 101 -4.88 0.60 1.15
C LYS A 101 -5.07 -0.60 0.22
N ARG A 102 -5.43 -0.39 -1.03
CA ARG A 102 -5.57 -1.48 -2.01
C ARG A 102 -4.21 -2.02 -2.45
N TYR A 103 -3.25 -1.14 -2.68
CA TYR A 103 -1.87 -1.55 -2.91
C TYR A 103 -1.26 -2.29 -1.72
N GLU A 104 -1.57 -1.87 -0.50
CA GLU A 104 -1.19 -2.59 0.73
C GLU A 104 -1.73 -4.04 0.75
N VAL A 105 -3.01 -4.21 0.40
CA VAL A 105 -3.65 -5.53 0.35
C VAL A 105 -3.09 -6.37 -0.78
N LEU A 106 -2.88 -5.80 -1.97
CA LEU A 106 -2.23 -6.47 -3.10
C LEU A 106 -0.83 -6.97 -2.70
N GLY A 107 0.00 -6.11 -2.12
CA GLY A 107 1.36 -6.49 -1.72
C GLY A 107 1.38 -7.60 -0.68
N THR A 108 0.40 -7.59 0.24
CA THR A 108 0.23 -8.66 1.23
C THR A 108 -0.16 -9.99 0.57
N CYS A 109 -0.99 -9.95 -0.47
CA CYS A 109 -1.38 -11.14 -1.22
C CYS A 109 -0.22 -11.70 -2.04
N CYS A 110 0.51 -10.86 -2.78
CA CYS A 110 1.72 -11.25 -3.51
C CYS A 110 2.73 -11.92 -2.56
N GLN A 111 3.01 -11.30 -1.41
CA GLN A 111 3.94 -11.86 -0.43
C GLN A 111 3.49 -13.24 0.09
N LYS A 112 2.20 -13.41 0.39
CA LYS A 112 1.65 -14.72 0.80
C LYS A 112 1.65 -15.75 -0.33
N ALA A 113 1.57 -15.31 -1.58
CA ALA A 113 1.66 -16.16 -2.76
C ALA A 113 3.11 -16.52 -3.13
N GLY A 114 4.11 -15.98 -2.43
CA GLY A 114 5.54 -16.17 -2.74
C GLY A 114 6.09 -15.21 -3.80
N ASP A 115 5.26 -14.31 -4.33
CA ASP A 115 5.64 -13.27 -5.28
C ASP A 115 6.22 -12.05 -4.55
N LEU A 116 7.50 -12.11 -4.20
CA LEU A 116 8.19 -11.03 -3.48
C LEU A 116 8.43 -9.79 -4.35
N GLU A 117 8.61 -9.96 -5.67
CA GLU A 117 8.79 -8.84 -6.60
C GLU A 117 7.49 -8.05 -6.72
N GLY A 118 6.37 -8.73 -6.97
CA GLY A 118 5.04 -8.11 -7.02
C GLY A 118 4.65 -7.47 -5.69
N ALA A 119 5.01 -8.08 -4.56
CA ALA A 119 4.81 -7.49 -3.24
C ALA A 119 5.57 -6.17 -3.08
N THR A 120 6.86 -6.17 -3.44
CA THR A 120 7.73 -4.98 -3.38
C THR A 120 7.21 -3.87 -4.27
N LYS A 121 6.78 -4.19 -5.50
CA LYS A 121 6.18 -3.25 -6.45
C LYS A 121 4.88 -2.64 -5.90
N ALA A 122 3.99 -3.47 -5.35
CA ALA A 122 2.73 -2.99 -4.80
C ALA A 122 2.95 -2.07 -3.58
N TYR A 123 3.82 -2.46 -2.64
CA TYR A 123 4.14 -1.60 -1.49
C TYR A 123 4.84 -0.30 -1.91
N ARG A 124 5.72 -0.33 -2.92
CA ARG A 124 6.32 0.89 -3.48
C ARG A 124 5.25 1.85 -4.00
N LEU A 125 4.28 1.36 -4.78
CA LEU A 125 3.17 2.17 -5.25
C LEU A 125 2.35 2.74 -4.09
N ALA A 126 2.09 1.94 -3.05
CA ALA A 126 1.41 2.42 -1.83
C ALA A 126 2.16 3.58 -1.15
N LEU A 127 3.50 3.50 -1.07
CA LEU A 127 4.34 4.52 -0.46
C LEU A 127 4.40 5.79 -1.33
N ASN A 128 4.58 5.65 -2.64
CA ASN A 128 4.62 6.77 -3.58
C ASN A 128 3.33 7.59 -3.60
N HIS A 129 2.17 6.93 -3.43
CA HIS A 129 0.88 7.59 -3.39
C HIS A 129 0.49 8.09 -2.00
N LEU A 130 1.29 7.85 -0.96
CA LEU A 130 0.92 8.25 0.39
C LEU A 130 0.85 9.79 0.49
N PRO A 131 -0.32 10.38 0.85
CA PRO A 131 -0.41 11.83 0.92
C PRO A 131 0.50 12.40 2.01
N ALA A 132 1.24 13.47 1.70
CA ALA A 132 2.12 14.14 2.67
C ALA A 132 1.40 14.48 3.99
N THR A 133 0.14 14.93 3.92
CA THR A 133 -0.68 15.20 5.12
C THR A 133 -0.91 13.98 6.01
N THR A 134 -0.86 12.76 5.47
CA THR A 134 -0.99 11.52 6.25
C THR A 134 0.31 11.20 6.97
N ILE A 135 1.45 11.48 6.33
CA ILE A 135 2.77 11.33 6.94
C ILE A 135 2.97 12.39 8.04
N ASP A 136 2.55 13.62 7.77
CA ASP A 136 2.58 14.72 8.74
C ASP A 136 1.73 14.41 9.98
N MET A 137 0.49 13.95 9.80
CA MET A 137 -0.36 13.50 10.93
C MET A 137 0.30 12.38 11.75
N PHE A 138 0.99 11.43 11.10
CA PHE A 138 1.69 10.37 11.81
C PHE A 138 2.87 10.91 12.62
N THR A 139 3.63 11.84 12.04
CA THR A 139 4.83 12.42 12.68
C THR A 139 4.52 13.57 13.63
N THR A 140 3.26 13.99 13.72
CA THR A 140 2.79 15.02 14.66
C THR A 140 3.07 14.61 16.11
N GLY A 141 3.71 15.50 16.86
CA GLY A 141 4.14 15.21 18.24
C GLY A 141 5.46 14.44 18.34
N SER A 142 6.29 14.48 17.29
CA SER A 142 7.65 13.92 17.26
C SER A 142 8.48 14.29 18.48
N ASP A 143 8.29 15.49 19.03
CA ASP A 143 9.14 15.99 20.10
C ASP A 143 8.72 15.47 21.48
N GLN A 144 7.48 15.02 21.62
CA GLN A 144 6.86 14.73 22.92
C GLN A 144 6.45 13.26 23.10
N MET A 145 6.28 12.52 22.01
CA MET A 145 5.80 11.14 22.05
C MET A 145 6.92 10.14 21.81
N THR A 146 6.78 8.92 22.32
CA THR A 146 7.62 7.80 21.87
C THR A 146 7.04 7.21 20.60
N ILE A 147 7.91 6.65 19.75
CA ILE A 147 7.48 6.06 18.47
C ILE A 147 6.48 4.93 18.67
N SER A 148 6.65 4.08 19.69
CA SER A 148 5.67 3.02 19.97
C SER A 148 4.25 3.58 20.18
N LYS A 149 4.11 4.75 20.83
CA LYS A 149 2.83 5.42 21.03
C LYS A 149 2.30 6.04 19.74
N MET A 150 3.18 6.58 18.90
CA MET A 150 2.81 7.13 17.59
C MET A 150 2.29 6.03 16.65
N ILE A 151 2.98 4.87 16.61
CA ILE A 151 2.57 3.70 15.82
C ILE A 151 1.19 3.20 16.26
N GLN A 152 0.91 3.17 17.57
CA GLN A 152 -0.40 2.76 18.08
C GLN A 152 -1.53 3.71 17.64
N ARG A 153 -1.28 5.02 17.59
CA ARG A 153 -2.27 6.01 17.16
C ARG A 153 -2.56 5.96 15.67
N GLN A 154 -1.52 5.83 14.85
CA GLN A 154 -1.65 5.82 13.40
C GLN A 154 -0.75 4.73 12.78
N PRO A 155 -1.27 3.50 12.66
CA PRO A 155 -0.44 2.36 12.25
C PRO A 155 -0.20 2.27 10.74
N LEU A 156 -0.93 3.04 9.91
CA LEU A 156 -0.89 2.93 8.45
C LEU A 156 0.53 3.11 7.89
N VAL A 157 1.18 4.25 8.18
CA VAL A 157 2.52 4.56 7.66
C VAL A 157 3.57 3.57 8.18
N PRO A 158 3.67 3.30 9.49
CA PRO A 158 4.62 2.31 10.01
C PRO A 158 4.43 0.90 9.47
N ASN A 159 3.18 0.47 9.26
CA ASN A 159 2.89 -0.85 8.70
C ASN A 159 3.33 -0.96 7.24
N LEU A 160 3.10 0.09 6.44
CA LEU A 160 3.56 0.14 5.05
C LEU A 160 5.10 0.10 4.98
N ILE A 161 5.78 0.92 5.79
CA ILE A 161 7.24 0.89 5.93
C ILE A 161 7.72 -0.53 6.26
N ALA A 162 7.15 -1.14 7.31
CA ALA A 162 7.56 -2.46 7.75
C ALA A 162 7.32 -3.56 6.72
N ARG A 163 6.22 -3.50 5.97
CA ARG A 163 5.92 -4.49 4.93
C ARG A 163 6.80 -4.30 3.70
N PHE A 164 6.99 -3.05 3.26
CA PHE A 164 7.88 -2.73 2.14
C PHE A 164 9.31 -3.20 2.43
N LEU A 165 9.91 -2.79 3.56
CA LEU A 165 11.30 -3.12 3.88
C LEU A 165 11.51 -4.63 4.02
N ARG A 166 10.58 -5.35 4.65
CA ARG A 166 10.66 -6.81 4.72
C ARG A 166 10.66 -7.46 3.33
N SER A 167 9.87 -6.93 2.40
CA SER A 167 9.81 -7.45 1.03
C SER A 167 11.09 -7.09 0.25
N ALA A 168 11.48 -5.82 0.26
CA ALA A 168 12.61 -5.29 -0.50
C ALA A 168 13.95 -5.91 -0.07
N PHE A 169 14.21 -5.99 1.24
CA PHE A 169 15.46 -6.55 1.75
C PHE A 169 15.51 -8.08 1.71
N SER A 170 14.36 -8.77 1.65
CA SER A 170 14.36 -10.23 1.45
C SER A 170 14.63 -10.63 0.00
N ASN A 171 14.38 -9.73 -0.96
CA ASN A 171 14.56 -10.01 -2.39
C ASN A 171 16.00 -9.74 -2.90
N ASN A 172 16.95 -9.38 -2.03
CA ASN A 172 18.37 -9.08 -2.34
C ASN A 172 18.68 -8.03 -3.43
N GLU A 173 17.68 -7.51 -4.14
CA GLU A 173 17.91 -6.66 -5.32
C GLU A 173 17.94 -5.16 -5.01
N GLN A 174 17.30 -4.70 -3.92
CA GLN A 174 17.13 -3.25 -3.68
C GLN A 174 17.18 -2.89 -2.20
N ASN A 175 18.32 -2.34 -1.77
CA ASN A 175 18.52 -1.71 -0.45
C ASN A 175 17.98 -0.27 -0.44
N VAL A 176 16.75 -0.08 -0.90
CA VAL A 176 16.10 1.24 -0.95
C VAL A 176 15.29 1.43 0.33
N PHE A 177 15.46 2.56 0.98
CA PHE A 177 14.65 2.91 2.15
C PHE A 177 13.25 3.34 1.74
N SER A 178 12.27 3.10 2.61
CA SER A 178 10.89 3.52 2.37
C SER A 178 10.76 5.05 2.32
N THR A 179 11.60 5.77 3.07
CA THR A 179 11.65 7.23 3.09
C THR A 179 12.08 7.84 1.76
N GLU A 180 12.83 7.12 0.92
CA GLU A 180 13.21 7.55 -0.43
C GLU A 180 12.04 7.52 -1.42
N LEU A 181 10.96 6.81 -1.08
CA LEU A 181 9.78 6.62 -1.93
C LEU A 181 8.63 7.58 -1.59
N MET A 182 8.74 8.30 -0.47
CA MET A 182 7.67 9.17 0.03
C MET A 182 7.96 10.64 -0.27
N ASP A 183 6.90 11.45 -0.44
CA ASP A 183 7.04 12.90 -0.45
C ASP A 183 7.21 13.42 0.99
N LEU A 184 8.46 13.73 1.35
CA LEU A 184 8.85 14.25 2.66
C LEU A 184 9.22 15.75 2.62
N SER A 185 8.85 16.46 1.55
CA SER A 185 9.24 17.87 1.33
C SER A 185 8.73 18.81 2.43
N THR A 186 7.56 18.50 3.00
CA THR A 186 6.88 19.32 4.02
C THR A 186 7.32 19.03 5.45
N LEU A 187 8.09 17.96 5.68
CA LEU A 187 8.46 17.53 7.03
C LEU A 187 9.73 18.20 7.53
N THR A 188 9.72 18.53 8.81
CA THR A 188 10.93 18.96 9.55
C THR A 188 11.94 17.80 9.67
N PRO A 189 13.23 18.09 9.90
CA PRO A 189 14.24 17.05 10.11
C PRO A 189 13.87 16.06 11.23
N ILE A 190 13.28 16.55 12.33
CA ILE A 190 12.89 15.71 13.46
C ILE A 190 11.72 14.79 13.12
N GLN A 191 10.75 15.26 12.33
CA GLN A 191 9.68 14.41 11.81
C GLN A 191 10.23 13.33 10.87
N LYS A 192 11.24 13.64 10.04
CA LYS A 192 11.91 12.64 9.21
C LYS A 192 12.63 11.58 10.06
N CYS A 193 13.25 11.97 11.17
CA CYS A 193 13.88 11.03 12.11
C CYS A 193 12.87 10.00 12.68
N VAL A 194 11.60 10.38 12.89
CA VAL A 194 10.56 9.42 13.30
C VAL A 194 10.38 8.30 12.26
N LEU A 195 10.45 8.63 10.97
CA LEU A 195 10.38 7.65 9.89
C LEU A 195 11.63 6.77 9.87
N HIS A 196 12.84 7.35 9.97
CA HIS A 196 14.10 6.60 10.05
C HIS A 196 14.14 5.65 11.24
N GLU A 197 13.61 6.03 12.41
CA GLU A 197 13.51 5.12 13.55
C GLU A 197 12.54 3.95 13.27
N CYS A 198 11.46 4.18 12.50
CA CYS A 198 10.58 3.09 12.06
C CYS A 198 11.31 2.12 11.14
N GLU A 199 12.12 2.62 10.22
CA GLU A 199 12.95 1.82 9.32
C GLU A 199 14.01 1.03 10.09
N LEU A 200 14.73 1.69 10.99
CA LEU A 200 15.75 1.08 11.83
C LEU A 200 15.16 -0.06 12.67
N LYS A 201 13.99 0.16 13.28
CA LYS A 201 13.29 -0.88 14.05
C LYS A 201 12.94 -2.11 13.21
N VAL A 202 12.69 -1.94 11.91
CA VAL A 202 12.43 -3.05 11.00
C VAL A 202 13.74 -3.75 10.63
N LEU A 203 14.79 -3.01 10.29
CA LEU A 203 16.10 -3.59 9.96
C LEU A 203 16.72 -4.36 11.14
N LEU A 204 16.59 -3.85 12.37
CA LEU A 204 17.04 -4.55 13.58
C LEU A 204 16.31 -5.88 13.81
N ARG A 205 15.07 -6.02 13.31
CA ARG A 205 14.34 -7.29 13.36
C ARG A 205 14.75 -8.25 12.25
N LEU A 206 15.31 -7.74 11.17
CA LEU A 206 15.77 -8.52 10.02
C LEU A 206 17.24 -8.95 10.15
N SER A 207 18.03 -8.26 10.98
CA SER A 207 19.46 -8.52 11.19
C SER A 207 19.84 -9.95 11.58
N PRO A 208 19.01 -10.76 12.27
CA PRO A 208 19.37 -12.15 12.53
C PRO A 208 19.44 -13.02 11.27
N ARG A 209 18.89 -12.55 10.14
CA ARG A 209 18.78 -13.30 8.88
C ARG A 209 19.59 -12.70 7.74
N LEU A 210 19.92 -11.42 7.82
CA LEU A 210 20.55 -10.65 6.74
C LEU A 210 21.63 -9.74 7.34
N ASP A 211 22.76 -9.60 6.66
CA ASP A 211 23.75 -8.59 7.03
C ASP A 211 23.26 -7.20 6.57
N LEU A 212 22.83 -6.41 7.55
CA LEU A 212 22.27 -5.07 7.35
C LEU A 212 23.11 -4.00 8.05
N THR A 213 24.34 -4.33 8.46
CA THR A 213 25.18 -3.48 9.30
C THR A 213 25.39 -2.10 8.69
N LYS A 214 25.69 -2.04 7.39
CA LYS A 214 25.89 -0.77 6.67
C LYS A 214 24.63 0.11 6.67
N SER A 215 23.48 -0.47 6.36
CA SER A 215 22.20 0.26 6.32
C SER A 215 21.78 0.73 7.72
N GLN A 216 22.03 -0.08 8.75
CA GLN A 216 21.77 0.28 10.14
C GLN A 216 22.67 1.41 10.61
N SER A 217 23.98 1.33 10.37
CA SER A 217 24.92 2.40 10.72
C SER A 217 24.54 3.72 10.07
N TRP A 218 24.18 3.70 8.78
CA TRP A 218 23.74 4.91 8.09
C TRP A 218 22.50 5.56 8.74
N LEU A 219 21.48 4.75 9.10
CA LEU A 219 20.29 5.25 9.80
C LEU A 219 20.66 5.80 11.19
N ILE A 220 21.51 5.11 11.94
CA ILE A 220 21.96 5.55 13.26
C ILE A 220 22.70 6.89 13.16
N ASP A 221 23.64 7.02 12.21
CA ASP A 221 24.39 8.26 12.00
C ASP A 221 23.45 9.42 11.63
N SER A 222 22.47 9.17 10.74
CA SER A 222 21.45 10.16 10.39
C SER A 222 20.62 10.60 11.60
N LEU A 223 20.19 9.67 12.44
CA LEU A 223 19.44 9.96 13.67
C LEU A 223 20.29 10.75 14.67
N LEU A 224 21.54 10.33 14.89
CA LEU A 224 22.47 10.97 15.84
C LEU A 224 22.91 12.36 15.39
N HIS A 225 22.88 12.66 14.09
CA HIS A 225 23.12 14.00 13.56
C HIS A 225 22.04 15.00 14.02
N HIS A 226 20.78 14.56 14.10
CA HIS A 226 19.66 15.43 14.49
C HIS A 226 19.31 15.36 15.99
N TYR A 227 19.47 14.19 16.63
CA TYR A 227 19.20 14.00 18.05
C TYR A 227 20.37 14.45 18.91
N THR A 228 20.40 15.76 19.20
CA THR A 228 21.42 16.35 20.05
C THR A 228 21.23 15.95 21.53
N PRO A 229 22.31 15.87 22.32
CA PRO A 229 22.24 15.54 23.75
C PRO A 229 21.37 16.52 24.55
N VAL A 230 21.30 17.78 24.12
CA VAL A 230 20.56 18.83 24.85
C VAL A 230 19.06 18.75 24.58
N ARG A 231 18.65 18.52 23.32
CA ARG A 231 17.24 18.57 22.93
C ARG A 231 16.55 17.21 23.00
N TYR A 232 17.27 16.13 22.67
CA TYR A 232 16.71 14.78 22.59
C TYR A 232 17.57 13.72 23.29
N PRO A 233 17.99 13.93 24.56
CA PRO A 233 18.92 13.03 25.26
C PRO A 233 18.42 11.58 25.32
N ILE A 234 17.11 11.40 25.58
CA ILE A 234 16.51 10.07 25.74
C ILE A 234 16.44 9.31 24.40
N ARG A 235 16.07 10.00 23.31
CA ARG A 235 16.02 9.37 21.98
C ARG A 235 17.43 9.05 21.47
N ARG A 236 18.41 9.90 21.77
CA ARG A 236 19.81 9.69 21.42
C ARG A 236 20.43 8.49 22.15
N GLY A 237 20.12 8.33 23.43
CA GLY A 237 20.69 7.26 24.25
C GLY A 237 20.07 5.88 24.00
N ARG A 238 18.94 5.81 23.29
CA ARG A 238 18.28 4.57 22.87
C ARG A 238 18.79 4.11 21.51
#